data_AF-A0ABC9BPH6-F1
#
_entry.id   AF-A0ABC9BPH6-F1
#
_cell.length_a   1.000
_cell.length_b   1.000
_cell.length_c   1.000
_cell.angle_alpha   90.00
_cell.angle_beta   90.00
_cell.angle_gamma   90.00
#
_symmetry.space_group_name_H-M   'P 1'
#
loop_
_entity.id
_entity.type
_entity.pdbx_description
1 polymer ?
#
loop_
_entity_poly.entity_id
_entity_poly.type
_entity_poly.pdbx_seq_one_letter_code
_entity_poly.pdbx_strand_id
1 'polypeptide(L)'
;MDMTAPSSKLRRLTRSDADAGKVSPDWASLAGDLVEQIGWRVLAGDLHDYVRFRAACSHWSASTPRPRGRGVADPRFHPRRWMMLPEGHGLYPGHPDLRGFVRFLNLSTGDIVRAHLPLLDDHVILDSVDGLLLLHHDRDTTIRLLHPFTGDIAELPPLTSLLPQMEPSNNSERSKRSRLMKVCTSIAVSSTGAVTVMLALDLIHRVAYATAGDQRWTLSSWELKPMLKPVSFQGKIYALFMSIGIRKVYIHQFDPPCPATKEGPSHLPLPVKIAECSMDKFLYMLNFAECGSELLLVAYDGASRSKLMVYRLADLVREKIEPITSIGNNTLFLNERCLCVSGLPDKGSMSLPSISPNSIICLHSLPVHPASVGLARFEQYDLGTGIWTPASDGDVFRRPPPSPHTLIHHIFTCCSRRYWNKGMMYCVRTDPIWWVKQDLRFTA
;
A
#
# COMPACT_ATOMS: atom_id res chain seq x y z
N MET A 1 29.11 -9.34 -48.55
CA MET A 1 27.73 -9.44 -49.03
C MET A 1 26.83 -9.24 -47.82
N ASP A 2 26.33 -8.01 -47.67
CA ASP A 2 25.39 -7.62 -46.63
C ASP A 2 24.05 -8.31 -46.83
N MET A 3 23.47 -8.86 -45.76
CA MET A 3 22.06 -9.20 -45.70
C MET A 3 21.41 -8.38 -44.59
N THR A 4 20.77 -7.30 -45.01
CA THR A 4 19.92 -6.42 -44.21
C THR A 4 18.53 -7.02 -44.04
N ALA A 5 18.00 -6.90 -42.82
CA ALA A 5 16.66 -7.33 -42.42
C ALA A 5 15.56 -6.49 -43.09
N PRO A 6 14.36 -7.05 -43.34
CA PRO A 6 13.28 -6.32 -43.99
C PRO A 6 12.56 -5.40 -42.98
N SER A 7 12.54 -4.10 -43.29
CA SER A 7 11.71 -3.12 -42.61
C SER A 7 10.26 -3.22 -43.10
N SER A 8 9.33 -3.53 -42.19
CA SER A 8 7.89 -3.51 -42.49
C SER A 8 7.39 -2.06 -42.54
N LYS A 9 7.32 -1.50 -43.75
CA LYS A 9 6.65 -0.21 -44.00
C LYS A 9 5.14 -0.39 -43.86
N LEU A 10 4.55 0.12 -42.77
CA LEU A 10 3.11 0.27 -42.66
C LEU A 10 2.61 1.23 -43.76
N ARG A 11 1.77 0.71 -44.66
CA ARG A 11 1.08 1.49 -45.69
C ARG A 11 0.20 2.55 -45.05
N ARG A 12 0.46 3.82 -45.37
CA ARG A 12 -0.40 4.96 -45.09
C ARG A 12 -1.65 4.85 -45.98
N LEU A 13 -2.81 4.61 -45.37
CA LEU A 13 -4.10 4.71 -46.06
C LEU A 13 -4.33 6.18 -46.43
N THR A 14 -4.25 6.49 -47.73
CA THR A 14 -4.69 7.77 -48.29
C THR A 14 -6.22 7.80 -48.31
N ARG A 15 -6.80 8.80 -47.65
CA ARG A 15 -8.24 9.06 -47.59
C ARG A 15 -8.68 9.71 -48.91
N SER A 16 -9.75 9.19 -49.53
CA SER A 16 -10.35 9.76 -50.74
C SER A 16 -11.12 11.04 -50.42
N ASP A 17 -10.97 12.05 -51.27
CA ASP A 17 -11.57 13.40 -51.21
C ASP A 17 -13.08 13.45 -51.46
N ALA A 18 -13.87 12.72 -50.67
CA ALA A 18 -15.33 12.74 -50.78
C ALA A 18 -16.02 12.62 -49.41
N ASP A 19 -15.65 13.49 -48.46
CA ASP A 19 -16.49 13.85 -47.31
C ASP A 19 -16.01 15.18 -46.69
N ALA A 20 -16.19 16.27 -47.43
CA ALA A 20 -15.82 17.62 -47.00
C ALA A 20 -16.89 18.17 -46.05
N GLY A 21 -16.64 18.07 -44.74
CA GLY A 21 -17.50 18.72 -43.73
C GLY A 21 -17.21 18.43 -42.26
N LYS A 22 -16.43 17.40 -41.92
CA LYS A 22 -15.92 17.20 -40.55
C LYS A 22 -14.42 16.95 -40.61
N VAL A 23 -13.64 18.03 -40.50
CA VAL A 23 -12.22 17.94 -40.16
C VAL A 23 -12.16 17.31 -38.76
N SER A 24 -11.96 16.00 -38.70
CA SER A 24 -11.60 15.36 -37.44
C SER A 24 -10.29 16.02 -36.99
N PRO A 25 -10.22 16.57 -35.77
CA PRO A 25 -8.98 17.16 -35.28
C PRO A 25 -7.85 16.14 -35.39
N ASP A 26 -6.72 16.56 -35.97
CA ASP A 26 -5.51 15.74 -35.95
C ASP A 26 -4.96 15.75 -34.52
N TRP A 27 -5.36 14.75 -33.75
CA TRP A 27 -4.94 14.57 -32.37
C TRP A 27 -3.41 14.56 -32.23
N ALA A 28 -2.66 14.13 -33.26
CA ALA A 28 -1.21 14.13 -33.24
C ALA A 28 -0.58 15.54 -33.32
N SER A 29 -1.34 16.55 -33.77
CA SER A 29 -0.88 17.94 -33.93
C SER A 29 -1.38 18.91 -32.85
N LEU A 30 -1.93 18.39 -31.74
CA LEU A 30 -2.35 19.22 -30.61
C LEU A 30 -1.19 20.04 -30.06
N ALA A 31 -1.48 21.25 -29.57
CA ALA A 31 -0.47 22.08 -28.91
C ALA A 31 0.14 21.35 -27.69
N GLY A 32 1.46 21.45 -27.51
CA GLY A 32 2.19 20.63 -26.53
C GLY A 32 1.74 20.86 -25.09
N ASP A 33 1.37 22.09 -24.74
CA ASP A 33 0.80 22.48 -23.45
C ASP A 33 -0.57 21.82 -23.19
N LEU A 34 -1.41 21.71 -24.21
CA LEU A 34 -2.68 20.97 -24.12
C LEU A 34 -2.44 19.47 -23.94
N VAL A 35 -1.49 18.90 -24.68
CA VAL A 35 -1.11 17.49 -24.55
C VAL A 35 -0.57 17.21 -23.15
N GLU A 36 0.24 18.11 -22.60
CA GLU A 36 0.74 18.01 -21.23
C GLU A 36 -0.41 18.01 -20.22
N GLN A 37 -1.36 18.95 -20.33
CA GLN A 37 -2.54 19.02 -19.44
C GLN A 37 -3.41 17.76 -19.53
N ILE A 38 -3.63 17.23 -20.74
CA ILE A 38 -4.34 15.97 -20.95
C ILE A 38 -3.56 14.84 -20.25
N GLY A 39 -2.23 14.79 -20.45
CA GLY A 39 -1.36 13.83 -19.81
C GLY A 39 -1.50 13.84 -18.28
N TRP A 40 -1.50 15.02 -17.65
CA TRP A 40 -1.68 15.14 -16.20
C TRP A 40 -3.05 14.62 -15.73
N ARG A 41 -4.12 14.86 -16.50
CA ARG A 41 -5.46 14.32 -16.18
C ARG A 41 -5.53 12.81 -16.32
N VAL A 42 -4.90 12.24 -17.36
CA VAL A 42 -4.80 10.80 -17.54
C VAL A 42 -4.03 10.16 -16.38
N LEU A 43 -2.90 10.77 -15.99
CA LEU A 43 -2.08 10.29 -14.88
C LEU A 43 -2.80 10.32 -13.53
N ALA A 44 -3.65 11.32 -13.30
CA ALA A 44 -4.48 11.39 -12.08
C ALA A 44 -5.46 10.19 -11.98
N GLY A 45 -5.80 9.58 -13.11
CA GLY A 45 -6.52 8.31 -13.17
C GLY A 45 -5.61 7.13 -12.84
N ASP A 46 -4.67 6.82 -13.74
CA ASP A 46 -3.75 5.70 -13.58
C ASP A 46 -2.42 5.89 -14.35
N LEU A 47 -1.32 5.42 -13.76
CA LEU A 47 0.02 5.49 -14.36
C LEU A 47 0.13 4.67 -15.66
N HIS A 48 -0.53 3.52 -15.74
CA HIS A 48 -0.47 2.65 -16.92
C HIS A 48 -1.15 3.30 -18.13
N ASP A 49 -2.30 3.93 -17.91
CA ASP A 49 -3.00 4.68 -18.95
C ASP A 49 -2.20 5.92 -19.39
N TYR A 50 -1.49 6.57 -18.47
CA TYR A 50 -0.56 7.63 -18.83
C TYR A 50 0.58 7.13 -19.74
N VAL A 51 1.16 5.98 -19.44
CA VAL A 51 2.20 5.38 -20.29
C VAL A 51 1.65 5.04 -21.68
N ARG A 52 0.43 4.49 -21.76
CA ARG A 52 -0.26 4.22 -23.03
C ARG A 52 -0.54 5.50 -23.82
N PHE A 53 -1.01 6.54 -23.14
CA PHE A 53 -1.23 7.87 -23.73
C PHE A 53 0.06 8.41 -24.35
N ARG A 54 1.18 8.38 -23.62
CA ARG A 54 2.48 8.81 -24.13
C ARG A 54 2.94 8.00 -25.35
N ALA A 55 2.59 6.72 -25.42
CA ALA A 55 2.99 5.84 -26.52
C ALA A 55 2.21 6.06 -27.83
N ALA A 56 1.17 6.91 -27.83
CA ALA A 56 0.33 7.11 -29.01
C ALA A 56 1.10 7.70 -30.21
N CYS A 57 1.96 8.70 -29.98
CA CYS A 57 2.83 9.27 -31.00
C CYS A 57 4.06 9.97 -30.40
N SER A 58 5.07 10.26 -31.24
CA SER A 58 6.32 10.90 -30.82
C SER A 58 6.10 12.29 -30.22
N HIS A 59 5.18 13.07 -30.80
CA HIS A 59 4.80 14.39 -30.30
C HIS A 59 4.27 14.30 -28.88
N TRP A 60 3.31 13.41 -28.61
CA TRP A 60 2.74 13.26 -27.27
C TRP A 60 3.75 12.77 -26.23
N SER A 61 4.61 11.82 -26.62
CA SER A 61 5.71 11.36 -25.77
C SER A 61 6.69 12.50 -25.43
N ALA A 62 6.93 13.43 -26.36
CA ALA A 62 7.85 14.55 -26.19
C ALA A 62 7.23 15.72 -25.39
N SER A 63 5.93 15.97 -25.54
CA SER A 63 5.20 17.03 -24.84
C SER A 63 4.83 16.69 -23.40
N THR A 64 5.11 15.47 -22.93
CA THR A 64 4.74 15.01 -21.59
C THR A 64 5.95 14.50 -20.82
N PRO A 65 6.02 14.74 -19.49
CA PRO A 65 7.14 14.27 -18.69
C PRO A 65 7.32 12.74 -18.71
N ARG A 66 8.58 12.30 -18.67
CA ARG A 66 8.89 10.88 -18.54
C ARG A 66 8.77 10.46 -17.08
N PRO A 67 8.07 9.35 -16.76
CA PRO A 67 8.02 8.83 -15.39
C PRO A 67 9.41 8.38 -14.88
N ARG A 68 10.24 7.78 -15.74
CA ARG A 68 11.59 7.33 -15.38
C ARG A 68 12.48 8.51 -14.98
N GLY A 69 13.27 8.32 -13.93
CA GLY A 69 14.06 9.34 -13.25
C GLY A 69 13.26 10.25 -12.32
N ARG A 70 11.93 10.07 -12.24
CA ARG A 70 11.01 10.88 -11.41
C ARG A 70 10.04 10.02 -10.61
N GLY A 71 10.00 8.72 -10.82
CA GLY A 71 8.97 7.84 -10.29
C GLY A 71 8.90 7.87 -8.76
N VAL A 72 10.05 7.89 -8.08
CA VAL A 72 10.07 7.99 -6.61
C VAL A 72 9.91 9.43 -6.13
N ALA A 73 10.56 10.38 -6.80
CA ALA A 73 10.68 11.79 -6.40
C ALA A 73 9.54 12.72 -6.87
N ASP A 74 8.55 12.21 -7.61
CA ASP A 74 7.35 12.96 -7.99
C ASP A 74 6.12 12.12 -7.66
N PRO A 75 5.37 12.46 -6.59
CA PRO A 75 4.22 11.70 -6.11
C PRO A 75 3.11 11.45 -7.13
N ARG A 76 3.07 12.23 -8.22
CA ARG A 76 2.09 12.04 -9.30
C ARG A 76 2.35 10.77 -10.09
N PHE A 77 3.59 10.28 -10.13
CA PHE A 77 3.93 9.02 -10.78
C PHE A 77 3.79 7.80 -9.87
N HIS A 78 3.46 7.98 -8.59
CA HIS A 78 3.28 6.86 -7.66
C HIS A 78 2.10 5.97 -8.09
N PRO A 79 2.29 4.65 -8.24
CA PRO A 79 1.25 3.75 -8.73
C PRO A 79 0.28 3.34 -7.60
N ARG A 80 -0.37 4.31 -6.95
CA ARG A 80 -1.16 4.16 -5.71
C ARG A 80 -2.24 3.07 -5.74
N ARG A 81 -2.77 2.75 -6.92
CA ARG A 81 -3.83 1.75 -7.13
C ARG A 81 -3.30 0.35 -7.37
N TRP A 82 -1.98 0.17 -7.47
CA TRP A 82 -1.36 -1.11 -7.83
C TRP A 82 -0.83 -1.83 -6.61
N MET A 83 -1.22 -3.09 -6.48
CA MET A 83 -0.83 -3.97 -5.38
C MET A 83 -0.11 -5.21 -5.93
N MET A 84 1.12 -5.43 -5.49
CA MET A 84 1.87 -6.67 -5.71
C MET A 84 1.08 -7.89 -5.20
N LEU A 85 0.97 -8.93 -6.03
CA LEU A 85 0.33 -10.19 -5.65
C LEU A 85 1.31 -11.13 -4.90
N PRO A 86 0.83 -11.88 -3.91
CA PRO A 86 1.67 -12.68 -3.01
C PRO A 86 1.96 -14.07 -3.56
N GLU A 87 2.34 -14.13 -4.83
CA GLU A 87 2.44 -15.38 -5.58
C GLU A 87 3.85 -15.96 -5.54
N GLY A 88 3.93 -17.29 -5.66
CA GLY A 88 5.20 -18.01 -5.67
C GLY A 88 5.17 -19.38 -5.05
N HIS A 89 4.04 -19.83 -4.49
CA HIS A 89 3.89 -21.14 -3.85
C HIS A 89 4.99 -21.41 -2.81
N GLY A 90 5.25 -20.43 -1.94
CA GLY A 90 6.32 -20.47 -0.93
C GLY A 90 7.67 -19.89 -1.39
N LEU A 91 7.86 -19.70 -2.69
CA LEU A 91 8.95 -18.87 -3.22
C LEU A 91 8.59 -17.39 -3.04
N TYR A 92 9.60 -16.57 -2.77
CA TYR A 92 9.38 -15.13 -2.69
C TYR A 92 8.99 -14.56 -4.07
N PRO A 93 8.16 -13.49 -4.14
CA PRO A 93 7.83 -12.84 -5.40
C PRO A 93 9.10 -12.42 -6.14
N GLY A 94 9.19 -12.75 -7.42
CA GLY A 94 10.37 -12.42 -8.24
C GLY A 94 11.53 -13.40 -8.10
N HIS A 95 11.36 -14.56 -7.45
CA HIS A 95 12.37 -15.62 -7.43
C HIS A 95 12.88 -15.98 -8.85
N PRO A 96 14.15 -16.42 -9.02
CA PRO A 96 14.68 -16.87 -10.32
C PRO A 96 13.82 -17.93 -11.02
N ASP A 97 13.24 -18.87 -10.29
CA ASP A 97 12.30 -19.87 -10.84
C ASP A 97 10.98 -19.25 -11.35
N LEU A 98 10.64 -18.05 -10.87
CA LEU A 98 9.55 -17.20 -11.37
C LEU A 98 10.03 -16.24 -12.48
N ARG A 99 11.27 -16.47 -12.98
CA ARG A 99 11.99 -15.69 -13.99
C ARG A 99 12.25 -14.24 -13.60
N GLY A 100 12.34 -13.92 -12.31
CA GLY A 100 12.57 -12.54 -11.86
C GLY A 100 11.35 -11.63 -11.93
N PHE A 101 10.16 -12.17 -12.24
CA PHE A 101 8.97 -11.36 -12.45
C PHE A 101 7.97 -11.44 -11.31
N VAL A 102 7.24 -10.35 -11.15
CA VAL A 102 6.21 -10.15 -10.15
C VAL A 102 4.94 -9.62 -10.81
N ARG A 103 3.77 -10.09 -10.36
CA ARG A 103 2.48 -9.56 -10.82
C ARG A 103 1.95 -8.49 -9.88
N PHE A 104 1.35 -7.46 -10.47
CA PHE A 104 0.64 -6.38 -9.78
C PHE A 104 -0.79 -6.34 -10.27
N LEU A 105 -1.71 -6.14 -9.35
CA LEU A 105 -3.14 -5.97 -9.59
C LEU A 105 -3.52 -4.51 -9.38
N ASN A 106 -4.25 -3.93 -10.33
CA ASN A 106 -4.91 -2.65 -10.13
C ASN A 106 -6.20 -2.86 -9.32
N LEU A 107 -6.26 -2.27 -8.13
CA LEU A 107 -7.40 -2.42 -7.20
C LEU A 107 -8.65 -1.66 -7.65
N SER A 108 -8.58 -0.85 -8.71
CA SER A 108 -9.75 -0.17 -9.29
C SER A 108 -10.25 -0.83 -10.58
N THR A 109 -9.34 -1.23 -11.47
CA THR A 109 -9.71 -1.78 -12.79
C THR A 109 -9.71 -3.30 -12.84
N GLY A 110 -9.01 -3.96 -11.91
CA GLY A 110 -8.75 -5.40 -11.97
C GLY A 110 -7.68 -5.80 -12.99
N ASP A 111 -7.04 -4.83 -13.65
CA ASP A 111 -5.94 -5.10 -14.58
C ASP A 111 -4.76 -5.77 -13.86
N ILE A 112 -4.10 -6.69 -14.56
CA ILE A 112 -2.91 -7.36 -14.08
C ILE A 112 -1.74 -7.01 -15.00
N VAL A 113 -0.65 -6.52 -14.40
CA VAL A 113 0.62 -6.28 -15.10
C VAL A 113 1.72 -7.10 -14.47
N ARG A 114 2.75 -7.39 -15.27
CA ARG A 114 3.92 -8.14 -14.85
C ARG A 114 5.16 -7.23 -14.94
N ALA A 115 5.91 -7.12 -13.86
CA ALA A 115 7.14 -6.34 -13.79
C ALA A 115 8.33 -7.25 -13.50
N HIS A 116 9.48 -7.00 -14.12
CA HIS A 116 10.73 -7.70 -13.84
C HIS A 116 11.47 -6.95 -12.73
N LEU A 117 11.65 -7.58 -11.57
CA LEU A 117 12.22 -6.98 -10.37
C LEU A 117 13.44 -7.78 -9.88
N PRO A 118 14.59 -7.70 -10.58
CA PRO A 118 15.77 -8.52 -10.25
C PRO A 118 16.37 -8.19 -8.88
N LEU A 119 16.08 -7.02 -8.32
CA LEU A 119 16.50 -6.64 -6.96
C LEU A 119 15.96 -7.58 -5.87
N LEU A 120 14.89 -8.31 -6.14
CA LEU A 120 14.33 -9.26 -5.16
C LEU A 120 15.21 -10.50 -4.97
N ASP A 121 16.22 -10.69 -5.82
CA ASP A 121 17.20 -11.76 -5.66
C ASP A 121 17.95 -11.64 -4.35
N ASP A 122 18.31 -10.44 -3.87
CA ASP A 122 19.07 -10.17 -2.65
C ASP A 122 18.42 -9.16 -1.70
N HIS A 123 17.17 -8.76 -1.98
CA HIS A 123 16.38 -7.91 -1.11
C HIS A 123 15.10 -8.61 -0.62
N VAL A 124 14.59 -8.13 0.51
CA VAL A 124 13.27 -8.48 1.04
C VAL A 124 12.38 -7.25 1.08
N ILE A 125 11.11 -7.41 0.73
CA ILE A 125 10.12 -6.33 0.80
C ILE A 125 9.65 -6.19 2.25
N LEU A 126 9.85 -5.02 2.86
CA LEU A 126 9.36 -4.70 4.21
C LEU A 126 7.93 -4.15 4.18
N ASP A 127 7.65 -3.26 3.23
CA ASP A 127 6.38 -2.55 3.12
C ASP A 127 6.12 -2.05 1.69
N SER A 128 4.93 -1.50 1.48
CA SER A 128 4.47 -0.89 0.24
C SER A 128 3.50 0.21 0.62
N VAL A 129 3.82 1.39 0.14
CA VAL A 129 3.11 2.64 0.41
C VAL A 129 3.05 3.39 -0.92
N ASP A 130 1.90 3.96 -1.24
CA ASP A 130 1.65 4.66 -2.50
C ASP A 130 1.96 3.82 -3.76
N GLY A 131 1.96 2.49 -3.65
CA GLY A 131 2.34 1.56 -4.73
C GLY A 131 3.86 1.41 -4.95
N LEU A 132 4.68 2.13 -4.18
CA LEU A 132 6.14 1.92 -4.11
C LEU A 132 6.45 0.75 -3.18
N LEU A 133 7.65 0.16 -3.32
CA LEU A 133 8.12 -0.94 -2.49
C LEU A 133 9.30 -0.50 -1.62
N LEU A 134 9.20 -0.71 -0.30
CA LEU A 134 10.32 -0.53 0.62
C LEU A 134 11.09 -1.86 0.72
N LEU A 135 12.31 -1.86 0.23
CA LEU A 135 13.19 -3.02 0.18
C LEU A 135 14.28 -2.92 1.25
N HIS A 136 14.60 -4.05 1.86
CA HIS A 136 15.73 -4.24 2.75
C HIS A 136 16.73 -5.19 2.09
N HIS A 137 17.96 -4.75 1.92
CA HIS A 137 19.02 -5.58 1.36
C HIS A 137 19.53 -6.60 2.39
N ASP A 138 19.63 -7.88 1.99
CA ASP A 138 19.93 -9.00 2.89
C ASP A 138 21.30 -8.85 3.59
N ARG A 139 22.31 -8.26 2.93
CA ARG A 139 23.70 -8.25 3.43
C ARG A 139 24.05 -7.06 4.30
N ASP A 140 23.89 -5.84 3.78
CA ASP A 140 24.31 -4.60 4.44
C ASP A 140 23.16 -3.87 5.13
N THR A 141 21.93 -4.39 5.05
CA THR A 141 20.71 -3.82 5.64
C THR A 141 20.32 -2.44 5.11
N THR A 142 20.92 -2.01 3.98
CA THR A 142 20.50 -0.79 3.27
C THR A 142 19.04 -0.88 2.89
N ILE A 143 18.38 0.27 2.94
CA ILE A 143 16.97 0.38 2.58
C ILE A 143 16.89 1.05 1.21
N ARG A 144 16.03 0.52 0.33
CA ARG A 144 15.76 1.09 -0.98
C ARG A 144 14.27 1.27 -1.15
N LEU A 145 13.87 2.48 -1.53
CA LEU A 145 12.51 2.74 -1.97
C LEU A 145 12.47 2.61 -3.49
N LEU A 146 11.77 1.60 -3.98
CA LEU A 146 11.71 1.24 -5.39
C LEU A 146 10.36 1.60 -6.00
N HIS A 147 10.39 2.23 -7.16
CA HIS A 147 9.24 2.31 -8.05
C HIS A 147 9.18 1.07 -8.96
N PRO A 148 8.20 0.16 -8.82
CA PRO A 148 8.24 -1.14 -9.48
C PRO A 148 8.15 -1.09 -11.01
N PHE A 149 7.51 -0.07 -11.60
CA PHE A 149 7.36 0.03 -13.05
C PHE A 149 8.41 0.88 -13.78
N THR A 150 8.99 1.89 -13.13
CA THR A 150 10.05 2.72 -13.72
C THR A 150 11.45 2.21 -13.40
N GLY A 151 11.61 1.43 -12.32
CA GLY A 151 12.90 0.99 -11.81
C GLY A 151 13.68 2.10 -11.07
N ASP A 152 13.04 3.25 -10.82
CA ASP A 152 13.67 4.34 -10.08
C ASP A 152 13.83 3.94 -8.60
N ILE A 153 14.96 4.32 -8.00
CA ILE A 153 15.34 3.96 -6.64
C ILE A 153 15.72 5.23 -5.89
N ALA A 154 15.23 5.36 -4.66
CA ALA A 154 15.83 6.24 -3.66
C ALA A 154 16.58 5.38 -2.62
N GLU A 155 17.88 5.62 -2.47
CA GLU A 155 18.72 4.92 -1.51
C GLU A 155 18.64 5.58 -0.13
N LEU A 156 18.44 4.74 0.89
CA LEU A 156 18.30 5.12 2.28
C LEU A 156 19.34 4.37 3.12
N PRO A 157 19.70 4.90 4.29
CA PRO A 157 20.75 4.33 5.11
C PRO A 157 20.44 2.90 5.60
N PRO A 158 21.46 2.14 6.05
CA PRO A 158 21.27 0.85 6.68
C PRO A 158 20.32 0.90 7.89
N LEU A 159 19.32 0.02 7.93
CA LEU A 159 18.34 -0.06 9.02
C LEU A 159 19.03 -0.35 10.37
N THR A 160 20.17 -1.05 10.33
CA THR A 160 21.02 -1.32 11.50
C THR A 160 21.57 -0.07 12.18
N SER A 161 21.61 1.09 11.51
CA SER A 161 21.98 2.38 12.13
C SER A 161 21.01 2.84 13.23
N LEU A 162 19.83 2.21 13.34
CA LEU A 162 18.90 2.39 14.46
C LEU A 162 19.31 1.65 15.72
N LEU A 163 20.05 0.54 15.62
CA LEU A 163 20.37 -0.33 16.77
C LEU A 163 21.07 0.42 17.93
N PRO A 164 22.06 1.31 17.69
CA PRO A 164 22.70 2.07 18.76
C PRO A 164 21.80 3.15 19.40
N GLN A 165 20.68 3.51 18.77
CA GLN A 165 19.73 4.54 19.23
C GLN A 165 18.57 3.94 20.04
N MET A 166 18.47 2.61 20.06
CA MET A 166 17.49 1.89 20.87
C MET A 166 18.00 1.76 22.29
N GLU A 167 17.07 1.78 23.26
CA GLU A 167 17.42 1.61 24.67
C GLU A 167 18.18 0.30 24.93
N PRO A 168 19.12 0.30 25.90
CA PRO A 168 19.74 -0.92 26.38
C PRO A 168 18.66 -1.92 26.82
N SER A 169 18.74 -3.15 26.32
CA SER A 169 17.80 -4.21 26.66
C SER A 169 18.53 -5.55 26.64
N ASN A 170 18.11 -6.49 27.48
CA ASN A 170 18.65 -7.86 27.50
C ASN A 170 18.32 -8.68 26.24
N ASN A 171 17.62 -8.10 25.25
CA ASN A 171 17.34 -8.76 23.99
C ASN A 171 18.63 -8.96 23.19
N SER A 172 18.77 -10.15 22.61
CA SER A 172 19.81 -10.41 21.61
C SER A 172 19.71 -9.42 20.45
N GLU A 173 20.83 -9.14 19.79
CA GLU A 173 20.84 -8.27 18.61
C GLU A 173 19.89 -8.79 17.51
N ARG A 174 19.83 -10.12 17.34
CA ARG A 174 18.88 -10.77 16.43
C ARG A 174 17.42 -10.40 16.74
N SER A 175 17.06 -10.35 18.03
CA SER A 175 15.72 -9.94 18.48
C SER A 175 15.46 -8.45 18.20
N LYS A 176 16.47 -7.57 18.40
CA LYS A 176 16.34 -6.15 18.05
C LYS A 176 16.13 -5.96 16.53
N ARG A 177 16.93 -6.63 15.70
CA ARG A 177 16.80 -6.59 14.23
C ARG A 177 15.43 -7.08 13.76
N SER A 178 14.96 -8.20 14.30
CA SER A 178 13.61 -8.75 14.06
C SER A 178 12.51 -7.69 14.28
N ARG A 179 12.58 -6.92 15.37
CA ARG A 179 11.60 -5.86 15.66
C ARG A 179 11.59 -4.72 14.66
N LEU A 180 12.70 -4.48 13.96
CA LEU A 180 12.81 -3.43 12.94
C LEU A 180 12.24 -3.87 11.59
N MET A 181 11.94 -5.15 11.39
CA MET A 181 11.41 -5.67 10.11
C MET A 181 9.90 -5.46 9.97
N LYS A 182 9.20 -5.15 11.06
CA LYS A 182 7.78 -4.81 11.03
C LYS A 182 7.63 -3.29 11.06
N VAL A 183 7.31 -2.74 9.90
CA VAL A 183 7.24 -1.29 9.71
C VAL A 183 5.91 -0.92 9.07
N CYS A 184 5.43 0.29 9.36
CA CYS A 184 4.49 1.01 8.52
C CYS A 184 5.20 2.24 7.95
N THR A 185 5.27 2.32 6.63
CA THR A 185 6.08 3.30 5.90
C THR A 185 5.21 4.45 5.44
N SER A 186 5.72 5.67 5.58
CA SER A 186 5.15 6.88 4.97
C SER A 186 6.23 7.62 4.19
N ILE A 187 5.84 8.27 3.09
CA ILE A 187 6.76 8.98 2.20
C ILE A 187 6.32 10.43 2.07
N ALA A 188 7.24 11.34 2.36
CA ALA A 188 7.08 12.76 2.07
C ALA A 188 8.08 13.16 0.99
N VAL A 189 7.63 13.95 0.02
CA VAL A 189 8.47 14.46 -1.04
C VAL A 189 8.45 15.98 -1.00
N SER A 190 9.61 16.62 -0.89
CA SER A 190 9.72 18.07 -0.88
C SER A 190 9.45 18.67 -2.26
N SER A 191 9.27 20.00 -2.32
CA SER A 191 9.18 20.73 -3.59
C SER A 191 10.44 20.61 -4.46
N THR A 192 11.59 20.27 -3.86
CA THR A 192 12.86 20.04 -4.57
C THR A 192 13.04 18.58 -5.01
N GLY A 193 12.06 17.70 -4.73
CA GLY A 193 12.14 16.27 -5.04
C GLY A 193 12.95 15.46 -4.02
N ALA A 194 13.30 16.03 -2.86
CA ALA A 194 13.94 15.27 -1.79
C ALA A 194 12.93 14.29 -1.19
N VAL A 195 13.30 13.02 -1.12
CA VAL A 195 12.43 11.93 -0.66
C VAL A 195 12.77 11.61 0.78
N THR A 196 11.84 11.87 1.69
CA THR A 196 11.94 11.52 3.10
C THR A 196 11.02 10.35 3.40
N VAL A 197 11.58 9.30 4.00
CA VAL A 197 10.85 8.11 4.43
C VAL A 197 10.74 8.11 5.94
N MET A 198 9.53 7.87 6.44
CA MET A 198 9.24 7.63 7.84
C MET A 198 8.84 6.17 8.04
N LEU A 199 9.34 5.56 9.11
CA LEU A 199 8.99 4.20 9.54
C LEU A 199 8.36 4.27 10.92
N ALA A 200 7.08 3.92 11.02
CA ALA A 200 6.47 3.59 12.30
C ALA A 200 6.86 2.15 12.68
N LEU A 201 7.59 2.04 13.78
CA LEU A 201 8.11 0.79 14.32
C LEU A 201 7.21 0.37 15.49
N ASP A 202 6.10 -0.30 15.18
CA ASP A 202 5.03 -0.61 16.15
C ASP A 202 5.50 -1.48 17.32
N LEU A 203 6.45 -2.39 17.08
CA LEU A 203 7.05 -3.27 18.10
C LEU A 203 7.99 -2.56 19.09
N ILE A 204 8.40 -1.32 18.79
CA ILE A 204 9.21 -0.49 19.69
C ILE A 204 8.56 0.86 19.99
N HIS A 205 7.33 1.09 19.51
CA HIS A 205 6.51 2.27 19.81
C HIS A 205 7.16 3.63 19.48
N ARG A 206 8.03 3.66 18.46
CA ARG A 206 8.78 4.83 18.01
C ARG A 206 8.68 5.01 16.50
N VAL A 207 9.02 6.21 16.03
CA VAL A 207 9.08 6.52 14.61
C VAL A 207 10.52 6.84 14.24
N ALA A 208 11.00 6.27 13.14
CA ALA A 208 12.29 6.61 12.54
C ALA A 208 12.06 7.37 11.23
N TYR A 209 13.05 8.16 10.81
CA TYR A 209 13.03 8.76 9.48
C TYR A 209 14.44 8.87 8.89
N ALA A 210 14.50 8.96 7.57
CA ALA A 210 15.69 9.31 6.80
C ALA A 210 15.28 9.94 5.47
N THR A 211 16.10 10.84 4.96
CA THR A 211 16.00 11.38 3.60
C THR A 211 16.96 10.63 2.69
N ALA A 212 16.60 10.47 1.42
CA ALA A 212 17.47 9.85 0.43
C ALA A 212 18.85 10.54 0.40
N GLY A 213 19.92 9.75 0.55
CA GLY A 213 21.30 10.24 0.68
C GLY A 213 21.81 10.38 2.13
N ASP A 214 20.95 10.29 3.14
CA ASP A 214 21.37 10.26 4.54
C ASP A 214 22.25 9.03 4.84
N GLN A 215 23.21 9.19 5.76
CA GLN A 215 24.13 8.13 6.16
C GLN A 215 23.60 7.24 7.31
N ARG A 216 22.59 7.73 8.04
CA ARG A 216 21.99 7.01 9.17
C ARG A 216 20.52 7.38 9.32
N TRP A 217 19.72 6.44 9.82
CA TRP A 217 18.37 6.74 10.28
C TRP A 217 18.41 7.57 11.56
N THR A 218 17.39 8.40 11.75
CA THR A 218 17.16 9.13 13.00
C THR A 218 15.92 8.59 13.68
N LEU A 219 16.06 8.13 14.92
CA LEU A 219 14.96 7.60 15.73
C LEU A 219 14.35 8.69 16.62
N SER A 220 13.01 8.71 16.74
CA SER A 220 12.28 9.70 17.54
C SER A 220 12.75 9.75 18.99
N SER A 221 13.05 10.92 19.57
CA SER A 221 13.44 11.01 20.99
C SER A 221 12.30 10.64 21.95
N TRP A 222 11.06 10.72 21.48
CA TRP A 222 9.86 10.33 22.20
C TRP A 222 9.46 8.88 21.86
N GLU A 223 8.74 8.25 22.79
CA GLU A 223 8.09 6.93 22.65
C GLU A 223 6.60 7.10 22.95
N LEU A 224 5.73 6.44 22.17
CA LEU A 224 4.27 6.48 22.35
C LEU A 224 3.73 5.06 22.54
N LYS A 225 3.64 4.60 23.79
CA LYS A 225 3.34 3.20 24.11
C LYS A 225 1.96 2.97 24.73
N PRO A 226 1.08 2.14 24.12
CA PRO A 226 1.29 1.40 22.88
C PRO A 226 0.94 2.23 21.63
N MET A 227 1.80 2.16 20.61
CA MET A 227 1.50 2.64 19.27
C MET A 227 0.74 1.55 18.52
N LEU A 228 -0.53 1.79 18.21
CA LEU A 228 -1.42 0.81 17.62
C LEU A 228 -1.83 1.19 16.22
N LYS A 229 -1.86 0.19 15.34
CA LYS A 229 -2.42 0.27 13.98
C LYS A 229 -1.89 1.49 13.20
N PRO A 230 -0.54 1.66 13.10
CA PRO A 230 0.00 2.76 12.30
C PRO A 230 -0.43 2.60 10.84
N VAL A 231 -0.77 3.72 10.22
CA VAL A 231 -1.16 3.82 8.80
C VAL A 231 -0.48 5.04 8.18
N SER A 232 -0.07 4.94 6.92
CA SER A 232 0.35 6.12 6.15
C SER A 232 -0.84 6.70 5.42
N PHE A 233 -0.92 8.02 5.40
CA PHE A 233 -1.90 8.75 4.61
C PHE A 233 -1.34 10.13 4.28
N GLN A 234 -1.32 10.49 3.00
CA GLN A 234 -0.86 11.80 2.50
C GLN A 234 0.53 12.22 3.02
N GLY A 235 1.47 11.26 3.06
CA GLY A 235 2.85 11.49 3.49
C GLY A 235 3.06 11.64 5.00
N LYS A 236 2.00 11.44 5.80
CA LYS A 236 2.05 11.42 7.26
C LYS A 236 1.78 10.01 7.79
N ILE A 237 2.14 9.79 9.05
CA ILE A 237 1.71 8.59 9.78
C ILE A 237 0.58 8.99 10.73
N TYR A 238 -0.42 8.12 10.84
CA TYR A 238 -1.46 8.18 11.85
C TYR A 238 -1.40 6.90 12.67
N ALA A 239 -1.56 7.01 13.98
CA ALA A 239 -1.66 5.83 14.84
C ALA A 239 -2.56 6.13 16.04
N LEU A 240 -2.97 5.05 16.68
CA LEU A 240 -3.81 5.12 17.87
C LEU A 240 -2.99 4.86 19.12
N PHE A 241 -3.47 5.47 20.19
CA PHE A 241 -2.96 5.29 21.52
C PHE A 241 -4.14 5.10 22.46
N MET A 242 -4.07 4.12 23.36
CA MET A 242 -5.13 3.85 24.33
C MET A 242 -4.61 4.07 25.74
N SER A 243 -5.34 4.85 26.52
CA SER A 243 -5.10 5.01 27.95
C SER A 243 -6.18 4.29 28.73
N ILE A 244 -5.83 3.11 29.22
CA ILE A 244 -6.75 2.20 29.93
C ILE A 244 -7.28 2.85 31.21
N GLY A 245 -6.41 3.54 31.97
CA GLY A 245 -6.76 4.12 33.27
C GLY A 245 -7.86 5.19 33.21
N ILE A 246 -7.87 6.00 32.15
CA ILE A 246 -8.88 7.05 31.94
C ILE A 246 -9.90 6.68 30.84
N ARG A 247 -9.86 5.44 30.37
CA ARG A 247 -10.75 4.86 29.34
C ARG A 247 -10.87 5.70 28.06
N LYS A 248 -9.75 6.21 27.53
CA LYS A 248 -9.71 7.04 26.32
C LYS A 248 -8.84 6.47 25.20
N VAL A 249 -9.25 6.71 23.97
CA VAL A 249 -8.51 6.46 22.74
C VAL A 249 -8.14 7.78 22.11
N TYR A 250 -6.90 7.88 21.65
CA TYR A 250 -6.33 9.06 21.06
C TYR A 250 -5.82 8.74 19.66
N ILE A 251 -6.11 9.61 18.70
CA ILE A 251 -5.52 9.53 17.37
C ILE A 251 -4.39 10.55 17.31
N HIS A 252 -3.19 10.07 17.02
CA HIS A 252 -2.00 10.89 16.85
C HIS A 252 -1.59 10.96 15.38
N GLN A 253 -1.20 12.14 14.96
CA GLN A 253 -0.56 12.41 13.68
C GLN A 253 0.95 12.59 13.91
N PHE A 254 1.74 12.03 13.01
CA PHE A 254 3.19 12.19 12.96
C PHE A 254 3.55 12.84 11.63
N ASP A 255 3.97 14.09 11.71
CA ASP A 255 4.39 14.86 10.54
C ASP A 255 5.84 14.51 10.14
N PRO A 256 6.17 14.56 8.84
CA PRO A 256 7.55 14.42 8.40
C PRO A 256 8.43 15.54 8.97
N PRO A 257 9.74 15.32 9.07
CA PRO A 257 10.66 16.38 9.47
C PRO A 257 10.54 17.57 8.51
N CYS A 258 10.41 18.77 9.07
CA CYS A 258 10.54 19.99 8.26
C CYS A 258 12.00 20.13 7.83
N PRO A 259 12.28 20.47 6.55
CA PRO A 259 13.63 20.87 6.16
C PRO A 259 14.00 22.11 6.97
N ALA A 260 15.02 21.99 7.83
CA ALA A 260 15.47 23.11 8.63
C ALA A 260 15.84 24.27 7.70
N THR A 261 15.24 25.43 7.90
CA THR A 261 15.75 26.69 7.35
C THR A 261 17.11 26.96 7.99
N LYS A 262 18.16 26.47 7.34
CA LYS A 262 19.60 26.67 7.60
C LYS A 262 20.15 26.08 8.92
N GLU A 263 21.07 25.13 8.74
CA GLU A 263 22.16 24.76 9.67
C GLU A 263 21.82 24.07 11.00
N GLY A 264 20.69 23.39 11.12
CA GLY A 264 20.43 22.42 12.19
C GLY A 264 20.11 21.02 11.64
N PRO A 265 20.41 19.92 12.37
CA PRO A 265 19.87 18.62 12.01
C PRO A 265 18.34 18.72 11.99
N SER A 266 17.71 18.15 10.97
CA SER A 266 16.26 18.00 10.97
C SER A 266 15.84 17.24 12.23
N HIS A 267 14.77 17.67 12.88
CA HIS A 267 14.21 16.96 14.03
C HIS A 267 12.82 16.48 13.66
N LEU A 268 12.51 15.25 14.05
CA LEU A 268 11.16 14.74 13.91
C LEU A 268 10.25 15.53 14.87
N PRO A 269 9.16 16.14 14.39
CA PRO A 269 8.22 16.85 15.26
C PRO A 269 7.67 15.96 16.37
N LEU A 270 7.17 16.60 17.42
CA LEU A 270 6.39 15.89 18.43
C LEU A 270 5.07 15.39 17.81
N PRO A 271 4.59 14.22 18.25
CA PRO A 271 3.32 13.68 17.80
C PRO A 271 2.16 14.60 18.21
N VAL A 272 1.25 14.86 17.29
CA VAL A 272 0.11 15.76 17.52
C VAL A 272 -1.12 14.92 17.81
N LYS A 273 -1.71 15.07 18.99
CA LYS A 273 -3.05 14.52 19.29
C LYS A 273 -4.08 15.31 18.48
N ILE A 274 -4.74 14.65 17.51
CA ILE A 274 -5.72 15.29 16.62
C ILE A 274 -7.17 14.91 16.95
N ALA A 275 -7.39 13.80 17.65
CA ALA A 275 -8.72 13.39 18.07
C ALA A 275 -8.65 12.61 19.39
N GLU A 276 -9.75 12.68 20.14
CA GLU A 276 -9.95 12.02 21.42
C GLU A 276 -11.33 11.37 21.44
N CYS A 277 -11.39 10.11 21.84
CA CYS A 277 -12.60 9.30 21.80
C CYS A 277 -12.74 8.45 23.07
N SER A 278 -13.96 8.12 23.46
CA SER A 278 -14.19 7.14 24.52
C SER A 278 -13.78 5.74 24.07
N MET A 279 -13.10 4.99 24.93
CA MET A 279 -12.79 3.57 24.68
C MET A 279 -14.04 2.72 24.48
N ASP A 280 -15.19 3.09 25.05
CA ASP A 280 -16.42 2.30 24.92
C ASP A 280 -16.84 2.11 23.46
N LYS A 281 -16.55 3.09 22.60
CA LYS A 281 -16.84 3.03 21.16
C LYS A 281 -15.76 2.34 20.32
N PHE A 282 -14.53 2.21 20.84
CA PHE A 282 -13.35 1.82 20.06
C PHE A 282 -12.55 0.66 20.66
N LEU A 283 -13.07 0.00 21.69
CA LEU A 283 -12.42 -1.14 22.33
C LEU A 283 -12.15 -2.29 21.35
N TYR A 284 -13.06 -2.51 20.40
CA TYR A 284 -13.00 -3.59 19.41
C TYR A 284 -12.67 -3.06 18.01
N MET A 285 -11.69 -2.18 17.94
CA MET A 285 -11.23 -1.61 16.69
C MET A 285 -10.44 -2.61 15.84
N LEU A 286 -10.62 -2.53 14.53
CA LEU A 286 -9.89 -3.35 13.57
C LEU A 286 -8.62 -2.65 13.06
N ASN A 287 -8.78 -1.53 12.34
CA ASN A 287 -7.68 -0.80 11.72
C ASN A 287 -8.14 0.54 11.10
N PHE A 288 -7.19 1.32 10.60
CA PHE A 288 -7.45 2.39 9.65
C PHE A 288 -7.43 1.88 8.22
N ALA A 289 -8.21 2.51 7.33
CA ALA A 289 -8.21 2.23 5.90
C ALA A 289 -8.28 3.54 5.10
N GLU A 290 -7.33 3.71 4.16
CA GLU A 290 -7.43 4.75 3.13
C GLU A 290 -8.52 4.37 2.12
N CYS A 291 -9.44 5.28 1.87
CA CYS A 291 -10.53 5.10 0.93
C CYS A 291 -10.69 6.37 0.09
N GLY A 292 -10.03 6.40 -1.07
CA GLY A 292 -9.97 7.60 -1.91
C GLY A 292 -9.22 8.72 -1.20
N SER A 293 -9.85 9.88 -1.00
CA SER A 293 -9.26 11.03 -0.30
C SER A 293 -9.56 11.06 1.21
N GLU A 294 -10.12 9.99 1.77
CA GLU A 294 -10.50 9.92 3.18
C GLU A 294 -9.73 8.81 3.91
N LEU A 295 -9.38 9.08 5.16
CA LEU A 295 -8.89 8.07 6.10
C LEU A 295 -10.03 7.64 7.01
N LEU A 296 -10.36 6.36 6.98
CA LEU A 296 -11.48 5.76 7.71
C LEU A 296 -10.97 4.91 8.87
N LEU A 297 -11.64 4.99 10.02
CA LEU A 297 -11.41 4.13 11.17
C LEU A 297 -12.53 3.08 11.24
N VAL A 298 -12.18 1.80 11.21
CA VAL A 298 -13.14 0.70 11.29
C VAL A 298 -13.07 0.02 12.65
N ALA A 299 -14.21 -0.12 13.31
CA ALA A 299 -14.35 -0.81 14.58
C ALA A 299 -15.64 -1.63 14.65
N TYR A 300 -15.71 -2.60 15.55
CA TYR A 300 -16.98 -3.22 15.91
C TYR A 300 -17.82 -2.29 16.80
N ASP A 301 -19.14 -2.45 16.74
CA ASP A 301 -20.11 -1.78 17.60
C ASP A 301 -19.94 -2.08 19.09
N GLY A 302 -19.42 -3.26 19.43
CA GLY A 302 -19.17 -3.66 20.80
C GLY A 302 -18.67 -5.10 20.92
N ALA A 303 -18.84 -5.68 22.12
CA ALA A 303 -18.32 -7.00 22.47
C ALA A 303 -18.97 -8.15 21.68
N SER A 304 -20.24 -7.99 21.26
CA SER A 304 -20.94 -8.95 20.41
C SER A 304 -20.33 -9.04 19.01
N ARG A 305 -19.57 -8.01 18.59
CA ARG A 305 -19.01 -7.87 17.24
C ARG A 305 -20.08 -8.01 16.15
N SER A 306 -21.31 -7.57 16.45
CA SER A 306 -22.45 -7.82 15.58
C SER A 306 -22.44 -6.92 14.34
N LYS A 307 -21.91 -5.71 14.47
CA LYS A 307 -21.87 -4.70 13.41
C LYS A 307 -20.49 -4.09 13.28
N LEU A 308 -20.11 -3.74 12.05
CA LEU A 308 -18.99 -2.83 11.82
C LEU A 308 -19.48 -1.40 11.74
N MET A 309 -18.68 -0.51 12.34
CA MET A 309 -18.86 0.92 12.41
C MET A 309 -17.66 1.57 11.74
N VAL A 310 -17.92 2.50 10.82
CA VAL A 310 -16.88 3.20 10.06
C VAL A 310 -16.97 4.67 10.38
N TYR A 311 -15.86 5.29 10.78
CA TYR A 311 -15.80 6.70 11.12
C TYR A 311 -14.80 7.41 10.23
N ARG A 312 -15.12 8.61 9.76
CA ARG A 312 -14.14 9.45 9.06
C ARG A 312 -13.22 10.10 10.05
N LEU A 313 -11.92 10.06 9.79
CA LEU A 313 -10.96 10.75 10.66
C LEU A 313 -11.27 12.25 10.75
N ALA A 314 -11.65 12.89 9.65
CA ALA A 314 -12.01 14.31 9.63
C ALA A 314 -13.20 14.66 10.55
N ASP A 315 -14.17 13.76 10.67
CA ASP A 315 -15.31 13.95 11.58
C ASP A 315 -14.86 13.76 13.03
N LEU A 316 -14.03 12.75 13.32
CA LEU A 316 -13.49 12.52 14.66
C LEU A 316 -12.64 13.69 15.18
N VAL A 317 -11.84 14.32 14.30
CA VAL A 317 -11.06 15.53 14.63
C VAL A 317 -11.97 16.71 15.00
N ARG A 318 -13.18 16.75 14.44
CA ARG A 318 -14.21 17.76 14.74
C ARG A 318 -15.12 17.33 15.90
N GLU A 319 -14.71 16.32 16.66
CA GLU A 319 -15.47 15.73 17.78
C GLU A 319 -16.84 15.15 17.36
N LYS A 320 -17.03 14.90 16.06
CA LYS A 320 -18.23 14.29 15.50
C LYS A 320 -18.04 12.77 15.42
N ILE A 321 -18.59 12.05 16.39
CA ILE A 321 -18.47 10.59 16.49
C ILE A 321 -19.73 9.89 15.96
N GLU A 322 -20.00 10.09 14.67
CA GLU A 322 -21.09 9.44 13.93
C GLU A 322 -20.52 8.49 12.88
N PRO A 323 -20.99 7.23 12.83
CA PRO A 323 -20.57 6.30 11.81
C PRO A 323 -21.16 6.68 10.44
N ILE A 324 -20.41 6.45 9.38
CA ILE A 324 -20.94 6.49 8.00
C ILE A 324 -21.59 5.16 7.64
N THR A 325 -22.62 5.22 6.82
CA THR A 325 -23.36 4.06 6.31
C THR A 325 -22.99 3.69 4.88
N SER A 326 -22.19 4.53 4.21
CA SER A 326 -21.74 4.29 2.85
C SER A 326 -20.30 4.74 2.61
N ILE A 327 -19.52 3.87 1.96
CA ILE A 327 -18.21 4.15 1.36
C ILE A 327 -18.30 4.20 -0.17
N GLY A 328 -19.52 4.31 -0.73
CA GLY A 328 -19.77 4.33 -2.16
C GLY A 328 -19.46 2.98 -2.83
N ASN A 329 -18.83 3.02 -4.01
CA ASN A 329 -18.49 1.82 -4.78
C ASN A 329 -17.23 1.10 -4.26
N ASN A 330 -16.76 1.45 -3.07
CA ASN A 330 -15.53 0.90 -2.51
C ASN A 330 -15.82 -0.35 -1.67
N THR A 331 -14.80 -1.18 -1.55
CA THR A 331 -14.75 -2.34 -0.65
C THR A 331 -13.45 -2.32 0.13
N LEU A 332 -13.53 -2.45 1.44
CA LEU A 332 -12.34 -2.46 2.29
C LEU A 332 -11.95 -3.90 2.66
N PHE A 333 -10.68 -4.24 2.51
CA PHE A 333 -10.11 -5.49 3.02
C PHE A 333 -9.29 -5.19 4.27
N LEU A 334 -9.63 -5.81 5.40
CA LEU A 334 -9.05 -5.47 6.71
C LEU A 334 -8.25 -6.62 7.31
N ASN A 335 -6.97 -6.37 7.60
CA ASN A 335 -6.14 -7.25 8.43
C ASN A 335 -5.04 -6.43 9.16
N GLU A 336 -3.76 -6.81 9.07
CA GLU A 336 -2.63 -6.08 9.65
C GLU A 336 -2.43 -4.71 9.00
N ARG A 337 -2.72 -4.62 7.70
CA ARG A 337 -2.93 -3.39 6.95
C ARG A 337 -4.23 -3.49 6.15
N CYS A 338 -4.66 -2.38 5.58
CA CYS A 338 -5.93 -2.30 4.86
C CYS A 338 -5.74 -1.91 3.41
N LEU A 339 -6.58 -2.47 2.55
CA LEU A 339 -6.63 -2.15 1.13
C LEU A 339 -8.05 -1.73 0.76
N CYS A 340 -8.16 -0.75 -0.12
CA CYS A 340 -9.42 -0.33 -0.70
C CYS A 340 -9.46 -0.76 -2.17
N VAL A 341 -10.52 -1.49 -2.52
CA VAL A 341 -10.87 -1.85 -3.88
C VAL A 341 -11.98 -0.91 -4.32
N SER A 342 -11.77 -0.16 -5.40
CA SER A 342 -12.74 0.82 -5.88
C SER A 342 -13.45 0.30 -7.11
N GLY A 343 -14.77 0.17 -7.07
CA GLY A 343 -15.55 -0.10 -8.26
C GLY A 343 -15.70 1.15 -9.13
N LEU A 344 -15.10 1.17 -10.31
CA LEU A 344 -15.23 2.31 -11.22
C LEU A 344 -16.65 2.32 -11.82
N PRO A 345 -17.42 3.42 -11.76
CA PRO A 345 -18.80 3.44 -12.27
C PRO A 345 -18.96 3.39 -13.80
N ASP A 346 -17.90 3.31 -14.60
CA ASP A 346 -18.02 3.56 -16.05
C ASP A 346 -17.19 2.64 -16.95
N LYS A 347 -17.85 2.23 -18.05
CA LYS A 347 -17.44 1.36 -19.17
C LYS A 347 -17.60 -0.16 -19.01
N GLY A 348 -18.83 -0.66 -18.86
CA GLY A 348 -19.27 -1.97 -19.37
C GLY A 348 -18.56 -3.25 -18.89
N SER A 349 -17.45 -3.14 -18.16
CA SER A 349 -16.76 -4.19 -17.42
C SER A 349 -17.03 -3.92 -15.96
N MET A 350 -17.84 -4.76 -15.33
CA MET A 350 -17.96 -4.79 -13.88
C MET A 350 -16.54 -4.89 -13.30
N SER A 351 -16.11 -3.85 -12.59
CA SER A 351 -14.91 -3.89 -11.76
C SER A 351 -15.05 -5.05 -10.79
N LEU A 352 -14.24 -6.11 -10.97
CA LEU A 352 -14.16 -7.27 -10.10
C LEU A 352 -15.54 -7.83 -9.66
N PRO A 353 -16.27 -8.54 -10.55
CA PRO A 353 -17.68 -8.92 -10.35
C PRO A 353 -17.97 -9.76 -9.10
N SER A 354 -16.95 -10.31 -8.44
CA SER A 354 -17.08 -11.08 -7.20
C SER A 354 -17.03 -10.24 -5.92
N ILE A 355 -16.81 -8.92 -6.00
CA ILE A 355 -16.63 -8.04 -4.84
C ILE A 355 -17.80 -7.05 -4.79
N SER A 356 -18.58 -7.09 -3.70
CA SER A 356 -19.77 -6.24 -3.59
C SER A 356 -19.38 -4.82 -3.16
N PRO A 357 -19.91 -3.76 -3.78
CA PRO A 357 -19.64 -2.39 -3.37
C PRO A 357 -20.18 -2.11 -1.96
N ASN A 358 -19.75 -1.01 -1.37
CA ASN A 358 -20.17 -0.57 -0.04
C ASN A 358 -20.01 -1.63 1.06
N SER A 359 -18.94 -2.42 0.97
CA SER A 359 -18.74 -3.57 1.85
C SER A 359 -17.37 -3.58 2.50
N ILE A 360 -17.24 -4.41 3.55
CA ILE A 360 -15.98 -4.64 4.24
C ILE A 360 -15.76 -6.14 4.34
N ILE A 361 -14.61 -6.61 3.84
CA ILE A 361 -14.17 -7.99 3.96
C ILE A 361 -13.12 -8.07 5.06
N CYS A 362 -13.39 -8.88 6.08
CA CYS A 362 -12.46 -9.11 7.18
C CYS A 362 -12.51 -10.56 7.67
N LEU A 363 -11.52 -10.93 8.48
CA LEU A 363 -11.61 -12.17 9.25
C LEU A 363 -12.62 -11.95 10.38
N HIS A 364 -13.77 -12.59 10.25
CA HIS A 364 -14.83 -12.51 11.24
C HIS A 364 -15.08 -13.89 11.85
N SER A 365 -15.19 -13.92 13.18
CA SER A 365 -15.57 -15.10 13.93
C SER A 365 -16.69 -14.69 14.87
N LEU A 366 -17.92 -15.10 14.56
CA LEU A 366 -19.02 -14.96 15.51
C LEU A 366 -18.68 -15.81 16.75
N PRO A 367 -18.94 -15.32 17.98
CA PRO A 367 -18.79 -16.12 19.18
C PRO A 367 -19.87 -17.20 19.21
N VAL A 368 -19.66 -18.30 18.49
CA VAL A 368 -20.49 -19.50 18.61
C VAL A 368 -19.87 -20.34 19.71
N HIS A 369 -20.38 -20.22 20.93
CA HIS A 369 -20.07 -20.99 22.14
C HIS A 369 -18.60 -21.08 22.61
N PRO A 370 -18.32 -21.01 23.93
CA PRO A 370 -16.96 -21.06 24.49
C PRO A 370 -16.20 -22.38 24.26
N ALA A 371 -16.82 -23.39 23.64
CA ALA A 371 -16.21 -24.70 23.34
C ALA A 371 -16.06 -25.01 21.84
N SER A 372 -16.51 -24.13 20.93
CA SER A 372 -16.38 -24.37 19.49
C SER A 372 -15.02 -23.85 19.01
N VAL A 373 -14.26 -24.69 18.30
CA VAL A 373 -13.10 -24.23 17.53
C VAL A 373 -13.63 -23.36 16.39
N GLY A 374 -13.75 -22.05 16.62
CA GLY A 374 -14.32 -21.10 15.68
C GLY A 374 -13.65 -21.22 14.31
N LEU A 375 -14.43 -21.55 13.29
CA LEU A 375 -13.95 -21.43 11.91
C LEU A 375 -13.76 -19.93 11.67
N ALA A 376 -12.53 -19.50 11.46
CA ALA A 376 -12.29 -18.16 10.94
C ALA A 376 -12.48 -18.23 9.42
N ARG A 377 -13.43 -17.43 8.92
CA ARG A 377 -13.74 -17.30 7.50
C ARG A 377 -13.57 -15.86 7.07
N PHE A 378 -13.36 -15.65 5.78
CA PHE A 378 -13.53 -14.33 5.21
C PHE A 378 -15.02 -14.07 5.10
N GLU A 379 -15.49 -13.07 5.84
CA GLU A 379 -16.88 -12.62 5.80
C GLU A 379 -16.91 -11.21 5.21
N GLN A 380 -17.96 -10.93 4.46
CA GLN A 380 -18.28 -9.65 3.87
C GLN A 380 -19.43 -9.03 4.67
N TYR A 381 -19.18 -7.83 5.18
CA TYR A 381 -20.18 -6.99 5.84
C TYR A 381 -20.66 -5.91 4.89
N ASP A 382 -21.95 -5.88 4.60
CA ASP A 382 -22.58 -4.80 3.85
C ASP A 382 -22.88 -3.62 4.79
N LEU A 383 -22.29 -2.45 4.52
CA LEU A 383 -22.41 -1.28 5.40
C LEU A 383 -23.80 -0.64 5.39
N GLY A 384 -24.57 -0.82 4.32
CA GLY A 384 -25.90 -0.23 4.18
C GLY A 384 -26.97 -1.04 4.90
N THR A 385 -26.89 -2.37 4.81
CA THR A 385 -27.86 -3.30 5.39
C THR A 385 -27.44 -3.83 6.76
N GLY A 386 -26.14 -3.80 7.07
CA GLY A 386 -25.57 -4.37 8.29
C GLY A 386 -25.55 -5.90 8.32
N ILE A 387 -25.61 -6.54 7.15
CA ILE A 387 -25.67 -8.00 7.00
C ILE A 387 -24.27 -8.57 6.76
N TRP A 388 -23.96 -9.68 7.44
CA TRP A 388 -22.78 -10.50 7.18
C TRP A 388 -23.12 -11.63 6.20
N THR A 389 -22.23 -11.84 5.22
CA THR A 389 -22.31 -12.93 4.26
C THR A 389 -20.92 -13.53 4.02
N PRO A 390 -20.79 -14.83 3.69
CA PRO A 390 -19.50 -15.40 3.36
C PRO A 390 -18.86 -14.68 2.16
N ALA A 391 -17.62 -14.21 2.30
CA ALA A 391 -16.89 -13.54 1.22
C ALA A 391 -16.18 -14.55 0.30
N SER A 392 -15.83 -15.73 0.83
CA SER A 392 -15.20 -16.78 0.04
C SER A 392 -15.53 -18.16 0.61
N ASP A 393 -15.45 -19.17 -0.26
CA ASP A 393 -15.51 -20.56 0.15
C ASP A 393 -14.21 -21.00 0.84
N GLY A 394 -14.32 -21.99 1.73
CA GLY A 394 -13.18 -22.65 2.34
C GLY A 394 -12.85 -22.22 3.78
N ASP A 395 -12.19 -23.13 4.49
CA ASP A 395 -11.58 -22.87 5.80
C ASP A 395 -10.25 -22.15 5.59
N VAL A 396 -10.10 -20.93 6.15
CA VAL A 396 -8.83 -20.19 6.17
C VAL A 396 -8.18 -20.20 7.55
N PHE A 397 -8.76 -20.94 8.50
CA PHE A 397 -8.25 -21.08 9.85
C PHE A 397 -7.22 -22.20 9.97
N ARG A 398 -7.58 -23.43 9.57
CA ARG A 398 -6.71 -24.61 9.77
C ARG A 398 -5.75 -24.86 8.63
N ARG A 399 -6.12 -24.50 7.41
CA ARG A 399 -5.34 -24.75 6.18
C ARG A 399 -5.45 -23.53 5.27
N PRO A 400 -4.46 -23.28 4.39
CA PRO A 400 -4.61 -22.31 3.32
C PRO A 400 -5.83 -22.65 2.45
N PRO A 401 -6.49 -21.64 1.85
CA PRO A 401 -7.60 -21.87 0.95
C PRO A 401 -7.18 -22.82 -0.19
N PRO A 402 -8.03 -23.76 -0.62
CA PRO A 402 -7.69 -24.68 -1.69
C PRO A 402 -7.50 -23.93 -3.02
N SER A 403 -6.59 -24.44 -3.85
CA SER A 403 -6.42 -23.99 -5.22
C SER A 403 -7.58 -24.51 -6.10
N PRO A 404 -8.10 -23.72 -7.07
CA PRO A 404 -7.66 -22.38 -7.46
C PRO A 404 -8.11 -21.28 -6.47
N HIS A 405 -7.24 -20.31 -6.21
CA HIS A 405 -7.55 -19.21 -5.31
C HIS A 405 -8.37 -18.11 -6.02
N THR A 406 -9.35 -17.54 -5.31
CA THR A 406 -10.11 -16.38 -5.76
C THR A 406 -9.33 -15.09 -5.57
N LEU A 407 -9.78 -14.01 -6.20
CA LEU A 407 -9.17 -12.70 -6.03
C LEU A 407 -9.26 -12.20 -4.58
N ILE A 408 -10.35 -12.53 -3.87
CA ILE A 408 -10.53 -12.21 -2.45
C ILE A 408 -9.40 -12.83 -1.62
N HIS A 409 -9.02 -14.08 -1.89
CA HIS A 409 -7.89 -14.72 -1.20
C HIS A 409 -6.59 -13.96 -1.44
N HIS A 410 -6.32 -13.54 -2.68
CA HIS A 410 -5.11 -12.81 -3.03
C HIS A 410 -5.06 -11.41 -2.39
N ILE A 411 -6.13 -10.62 -2.52
CA ILE A 411 -6.21 -9.26 -1.95
C ILE A 411 -6.13 -9.32 -0.42
N PHE A 412 -6.86 -10.24 0.22
CA PHE A 412 -6.79 -10.39 1.67
C PHE A 412 -5.39 -10.81 2.14
N THR A 413 -4.71 -11.68 1.38
CA THR A 413 -3.33 -12.06 1.67
C THR A 413 -2.39 -10.85 1.59
N CYS A 414 -2.62 -9.93 0.64
CA CYS A 414 -1.90 -8.67 0.59
C CYS A 414 -2.08 -7.85 1.88
N CYS A 415 -3.23 -7.92 2.57
CA CYS A 415 -3.46 -7.23 3.84
C CYS A 415 -2.63 -7.78 5.02
N SER A 416 -1.92 -8.91 4.86
CA SER A 416 -0.98 -9.41 5.86
C SER A 416 0.48 -9.14 5.47
N ARG A 417 1.16 -8.32 6.29
CA ARG A 417 2.60 -8.03 6.17
C ARG A 417 3.43 -9.30 6.31
N ARG A 418 2.93 -10.28 7.09
CA ARG A 418 3.61 -11.56 7.32
C ARG A 418 3.53 -12.51 6.12
N TYR A 419 2.46 -12.46 5.32
CA TYR A 419 2.28 -13.40 4.21
C TYR A 419 2.69 -12.85 2.85
N TRP A 420 2.39 -11.56 2.60
CA TRP A 420 2.32 -11.03 1.25
C TRP A 420 3.61 -11.13 0.42
N ASN A 421 4.77 -11.17 1.08
CA ASN A 421 6.08 -11.15 0.47
C ASN A 421 6.66 -12.55 0.38
N LYS A 422 5.99 -13.58 0.91
CA LYS A 422 6.51 -14.95 0.99
C LYS A 422 5.97 -15.91 -0.07
N GLY A 423 5.14 -15.42 -0.99
CA GLY A 423 4.52 -16.27 -2.01
C GLY A 423 3.50 -17.27 -1.47
N MET A 424 2.97 -17.03 -0.26
CA MET A 424 2.02 -17.92 0.42
C MET A 424 0.68 -17.22 0.62
N MET A 425 -0.40 -17.98 0.48
CA MET A 425 -1.74 -17.52 0.77
C MET A 425 -1.98 -17.48 2.28
N TYR A 426 -2.75 -16.49 2.73
CA TYR A 426 -3.07 -16.30 4.13
C TYR A 426 -3.79 -17.51 4.73
N CYS A 427 -3.35 -17.90 5.93
CA CYS A 427 -3.97 -18.92 6.77
C CYS A 427 -3.75 -18.55 8.25
N VAL A 428 -4.77 -18.62 9.10
CA VAL A 428 -4.67 -18.12 10.48
C VAL A 428 -3.69 -18.93 11.34
N ARG A 429 -3.74 -20.27 11.27
CA ARG A 429 -2.89 -21.13 12.12
C ARG A 429 -1.51 -21.43 11.54
N THR A 430 -1.25 -21.00 10.32
CA THR A 430 0.07 -21.17 9.70
C THR A 430 0.95 -19.98 10.08
N ASP A 431 2.20 -20.26 10.47
CA ASP A 431 3.21 -19.21 10.59
C ASP A 431 3.99 -19.13 9.29
N PRO A 432 3.91 -18.02 8.54
CA PRO A 432 4.51 -17.93 7.23
C PRO A 432 6.02 -17.80 7.34
N ILE A 433 6.75 -18.88 7.05
CA ILE A 433 8.22 -18.90 6.93
C ILE A 433 8.68 -18.72 5.49
N TRP A 434 9.88 -18.15 5.32
CA TRP A 434 10.53 -18.14 4.01
C TRP A 434 11.02 -19.53 3.67
N TRP A 435 10.78 -20.06 2.47
CA TRP A 435 11.33 -21.37 2.09
C TRP A 435 12.78 -21.29 1.62
N VAL A 436 13.23 -20.09 1.27
CA VAL A 436 14.57 -19.80 0.76
C VAL A 436 15.16 -18.63 1.56
N LYS A 437 16.47 -18.67 1.84
CA LYS A 437 17.21 -17.62 2.58
C LYS A 437 16.69 -17.34 3.99
N GLN A 438 16.25 -18.36 4.72
CA GLN A 438 15.77 -18.21 6.10
C GLN A 438 16.79 -17.52 7.01
N ASP A 439 18.07 -17.85 6.88
CA ASP A 439 19.14 -17.31 7.74
C ASP A 439 19.40 -15.82 7.52
N LEU A 440 19.07 -15.30 6.33
CA LEU A 440 19.24 -13.90 5.96
C LEU A 440 18.00 -13.06 6.28
N ARG A 441 16.84 -13.70 6.41
CA ARG A 441 15.54 -13.02 6.52
C ARG A 441 15.07 -13.02 7.96
N PHE A 442 15.29 -11.90 8.63
CA PHE A 442 14.78 -11.65 9.98
C PHE A 442 13.25 -11.72 9.98
N THR A 443 12.67 -12.61 10.78
CA THR A 443 11.22 -12.70 11.00
C THR A 443 10.81 -11.70 12.07
N ALA A 444 9.75 -10.93 11.85
CA ALA A 444 9.05 -10.18 12.90
C ALA A 444 7.82 -10.93 13.42
#